data_AF-A0A1X4NHP8-F1
#
_entry.id   AF-A0A1X4NHP8-F1
#
_cell.length_a   1.000
_cell.length_b   1.000
_cell.length_c   1.000
_cell.angle_alpha   90.00
_cell.angle_beta   90.00
_cell.angle_gamma   90.00
#
_symmetry.space_group_name_H-M   'P 1'
#
loop_
_entity.id
_entity.type
_entity.pdbx_description
1 polymer ?
#
loop_
_entity_poly.entity_id
_entity_poly.type
_entity_poly.pdbx_seq_one_letter_code
_entity_poly.pdbx_strand_id
1 'polypeptide(L)'
;MTVGMIFLILALLQTKHLIVDFILQSAWIVEGKGTYGHPGGLVHAGEHALFTAAILLLAPISFATVLIIAVSEFVIHYHIDWFKDWSVKRLDADPRQWKFWVLTGVDQYAHQVTYLGILVGALLLA
;
A
#
# COMPACT_ATOMS: atom_id res chain seq x y z
N MET A 1 9.30 15.88 -13.37
CA MET A 1 7.84 15.97 -13.14
C MET A 1 7.45 17.39 -12.75
N THR A 2 6.30 17.90 -13.19
CA THR A 2 5.79 19.21 -12.73
C THR A 2 5.11 19.09 -11.36
N VAL A 3 4.94 20.20 -10.64
CA VAL A 3 4.21 20.23 -9.36
C VAL A 3 2.79 19.67 -9.48
N GLY A 4 2.07 20.06 -10.54
CA GLY A 4 0.72 19.55 -10.81
C GLY A 4 0.69 18.03 -11.01
N MET A 5 1.70 17.47 -11.68
CA MET A 5 1.83 16.03 -11.89
C MET A 5 2.12 15.25 -10.60
N ILE A 6 2.94 15.83 -9.70
CA ILE A 6 3.19 15.25 -8.37
C ILE A 6 1.88 15.12 -7.59
N PHE A 7 1.09 16.19 -7.53
CA PHE A 7 -0.20 16.17 -6.83
C PHE A 7 -1.23 15.23 -7.48
N LEU A 8 -1.26 15.17 -8.81
CA LEU A 8 -2.12 14.22 -9.53
C LEU A 8 -1.76 12.77 -9.16
N ILE A 9 -0.48 12.41 -9.21
CA ILE A 9 -0.02 11.06 -8.87
C ILE A 9 -0.32 10.75 -7.41
N LEU A 10 -0.07 11.68 -6.49
CA LEU A 10 -0.41 11.50 -5.08
C LEU A 10 -1.92 11.22 -4.89
N ALA A 11 -2.77 12.02 -5.53
CA ALA A 11 -4.23 11.84 -5.46
C ALA A 11 -4.67 10.49 -6.04
N LEU A 12 -4.05 10.04 -7.13
CA LEU A 12 -4.31 8.72 -7.72
C LEU A 12 -3.85 7.58 -6.80
N LEU A 13 -2.67 7.68 -6.19
CA LEU A 13 -2.18 6.70 -5.21
C LEU A 13 -3.09 6.62 -3.99
N GLN A 14 -3.58 7.75 -3.48
CA GLN A 14 -4.55 7.79 -2.38
C GLN A 14 -5.90 7.20 -2.77
N THR A 15 -6.38 7.50 -3.97
CA THR A 15 -7.64 6.94 -4.48
C THR A 15 -7.52 5.43 -4.68
N LYS A 16 -6.39 4.98 -5.23
CA LYS A 16 -6.03 3.56 -5.34
C LYS A 16 -6.05 2.89 -3.98
N HIS A 17 -5.40 3.48 -2.98
CA HIS A 17 -5.40 2.95 -1.61
C HIS A 17 -6.81 2.71 -1.10
N LEU A 18 -7.69 3.70 -1.22
CA LEU A 18 -9.08 3.58 -0.81
C LEU A 18 -9.79 2.41 -1.51
N ILE A 19 -9.63 2.31 -2.83
CA ILE A 19 -10.29 1.26 -3.63
C ILE A 19 -9.75 -0.11 -3.25
N VAL A 20 -8.43 -0.29 -3.23
CA VAL A 20 -7.82 -1.60 -3.03
C VAL A 20 -8.01 -2.07 -1.60
N ASP A 21 -7.82 -1.21 -0.59
CA ASP A 21 -7.92 -1.61 0.83
C ASP A 21 -9.35 -1.77 1.33
N PHE A 22 -10.31 -1.01 0.80
CA PHE A 22 -11.64 -0.95 1.41
C PHE A 22 -12.77 -1.43 0.49
N ILE A 23 -12.55 -1.50 -0.83
CA ILE A 23 -13.59 -1.86 -1.80
C ILE A 23 -13.30 -3.21 -2.45
N LEU A 24 -12.05 -3.49 -2.83
CA LEU A 24 -11.69 -4.70 -3.56
C LEU A 24 -11.26 -5.88 -2.67
N GLN A 25 -11.13 -5.69 -1.35
CA GLN A 25 -10.79 -6.78 -0.45
C GLN A 25 -11.92 -7.81 -0.35
N SER A 26 -11.64 -9.02 -0.82
CA SER A 26 -12.51 -10.18 -0.58
C SER A 26 -12.31 -10.75 0.82
N ALA A 27 -13.29 -11.52 1.32
CA ALA A 27 -13.18 -12.18 2.63
C ALA A 27 -11.93 -13.06 2.74
N TRP A 28 -11.57 -13.77 1.67
CA TRP A 28 -10.35 -14.58 1.61
C TRP A 28 -9.06 -13.78 1.79
N ILE A 29 -8.99 -12.57 1.22
CA ILE A 29 -7.85 -11.66 1.44
C ILE A 29 -7.81 -11.26 2.91
N VAL A 30 -8.91 -10.73 3.44
CA VAL A 30 -9.01 -10.21 4.81
C VAL A 30 -8.65 -11.29 5.85
N GLU A 31 -9.22 -12.48 5.74
CA GLU A 31 -8.96 -13.59 6.66
C GLU A 31 -7.51 -14.08 6.59
N GLY A 32 -6.95 -14.09 5.37
CA GLY A 32 -5.60 -14.52 5.05
C GLY A 32 -4.50 -13.59 5.55
N LYS A 33 -4.78 -12.30 5.71
CA LYS A 33 -3.80 -11.34 6.22
C LYS A 33 -3.40 -11.62 7.66
N GLY A 34 -2.19 -11.23 8.03
CA GLY A 34 -1.57 -11.55 9.33
C GLY A 34 -0.96 -12.96 9.42
N THR A 35 -1.17 -13.83 8.43
CA THR A 35 -0.43 -15.09 8.27
C THR A 35 0.70 -14.89 7.27
N TYR A 36 1.95 -15.03 7.70
CA TYR A 36 3.10 -14.76 6.84
C TYR A 36 3.14 -15.77 5.68
N GLY A 37 3.28 -15.28 4.45
CA GLY A 37 3.32 -16.05 3.22
C GLY A 37 1.94 -16.44 2.67
N HIS A 38 0.85 -16.03 3.32
CA HIS A 38 -0.48 -16.42 2.86
C HIS A 38 -0.79 -15.77 1.49
N PRO A 39 -1.31 -16.53 0.50
CA PRO A 39 -1.51 -16.00 -0.84
C PRO A 39 -2.48 -14.82 -0.89
N GLY A 40 -3.46 -14.74 0.02
CA GLY A 40 -4.36 -13.59 0.13
C GLY A 40 -3.64 -12.26 0.40
N GLY A 41 -2.65 -12.26 1.30
CA GLY A 41 -1.84 -11.06 1.57
C GLY A 41 -0.90 -10.72 0.41
N LEU A 42 -0.35 -11.73 -0.26
CA LEU A 42 0.51 -11.54 -1.44
C LEU A 42 -0.28 -11.00 -2.63
N VAL A 43 -1.48 -11.53 -2.90
CA VAL A 43 -2.37 -11.02 -3.95
C VAL A 43 -2.71 -9.56 -3.70
N HIS A 44 -3.07 -9.22 -2.47
CA HIS A 44 -3.42 -7.85 -2.10
C HIS A 44 -2.27 -6.87 -2.29
N ALA A 45 -1.07 -7.20 -1.81
CA ALA A 45 0.13 -6.40 -2.08
C ALA A 45 0.44 -6.31 -3.59
N GLY A 46 0.15 -7.37 -4.34
CA GLY A 46 0.25 -7.40 -5.81
C GLY A 46 -0.69 -6.44 -6.51
N GLU A 47 -1.95 -6.34 -6.05
CA GLU A 47 -2.92 -5.36 -6.55
C GLU A 47 -2.39 -3.94 -6.38
N HIS A 48 -1.87 -3.62 -5.19
CA HIS A 48 -1.25 -2.32 -4.93
C HIS A 48 -0.08 -2.04 -5.88
N ALA A 49 0.88 -2.96 -5.97
CA ALA A 49 2.05 -2.79 -6.83
C ALA A 49 1.66 -2.62 -8.31
N LEU A 50 0.68 -3.40 -8.79
CA LEU A 50 0.18 -3.32 -10.16
C LEU A 50 -0.44 -1.95 -10.46
N PHE A 51 -1.34 -1.48 -9.60
CA PHE A 51 -1.98 -0.18 -9.81
C PHE A 51 -1.01 0.99 -9.64
N THR A 52 -0.02 0.91 -8.73
CA THR A 52 1.05 1.92 -8.67
C THR A 52 1.87 1.95 -9.93
N ALA A 53 2.26 0.79 -10.47
CA ALA A 53 2.98 0.74 -11.73
C ALA A 53 2.17 1.42 -12.84
N ALA A 54 0.87 1.12 -12.95
CA ALA A 54 -0.02 1.75 -13.91
C ALA A 54 -0.11 3.28 -13.74
N ILE A 55 -0.20 3.78 -12.50
CA ILE A 55 -0.23 5.22 -12.20
C ILE A 55 1.11 5.88 -12.57
N LEU A 56 2.23 5.25 -12.24
CA LEU A 56 3.57 5.80 -12.46
C LEU A 56 3.96 5.85 -13.94
N LEU A 57 3.37 5.01 -14.78
CA LEU A 57 3.54 5.09 -16.25
C LEU A 57 2.98 6.40 -16.85
N LEU A 58 2.21 7.18 -16.09
CA LEU A 58 1.77 8.53 -16.49
C LEU A 58 2.87 9.59 -16.30
N ALA A 59 3.91 9.28 -15.53
CA ALA A 59 5.03 10.17 -15.28
C ALA A 59 6.14 9.99 -16.33
N PRO A 60 6.92 11.04 -16.66
CA PRO A 60 8.09 10.94 -17.53
C PRO A 60 9.29 10.36 -16.76
N ILE A 61 9.19 9.08 -16.36
CA ILE A 61 10.25 8.32 -15.67
C ILE A 61 10.53 7.01 -16.41
N SER A 62 11.71 6.44 -16.22
CA SER A 62 12.08 5.19 -16.89
C SER A 62 11.23 3.99 -16.44
N PHE A 63 11.04 3.01 -17.33
CA PHE A 63 10.36 1.76 -16.99
C PHE A 63 11.09 0.99 -15.86
N ALA A 64 12.42 1.07 -15.81
CA ALA A 64 13.20 0.48 -14.74
C ALA A 64 12.86 1.10 -13.38
N THR A 65 12.68 2.42 -13.34
CA THR A 65 12.25 3.16 -12.14
C THR A 65 10.87 2.73 -11.68
N VAL A 66 9.91 2.59 -12.61
CA VAL A 66 8.56 2.08 -12.31
C VAL A 66 8.64 0.68 -11.68
N LEU A 67 9.44 -0.22 -12.26
CA LEU A 67 9.58 -1.58 -11.76
C LEU A 67 10.22 -1.64 -10.38
N ILE A 68 11.29 -0.87 -10.14
CA ILE A 68 11.95 -0.79 -8.83
C ILE A 68 10.96 -0.32 -7.77
N ILE A 69 10.18 0.72 -8.08
CA ILE A 69 9.20 1.27 -7.15
C ILE A 69 8.07 0.27 -6.89
N ALA A 70 7.52 -0.36 -7.92
CA ALA A 70 6.42 -1.32 -7.78
C ALA A 70 6.83 -2.55 -6.96
N VAL A 71 8.04 -3.09 -7.20
CA VAL A 71 8.57 -4.21 -6.39
C VAL A 71 8.81 -3.77 -4.95
N SER A 72 9.32 -2.57 -4.73
CA SER A 72 9.52 -2.03 -3.39
C SER A 72 8.19 -1.86 -2.64
N GLU A 73 7.17 -1.32 -3.32
CA GLU A 73 5.83 -1.21 -2.76
C GLU A 73 5.24 -2.58 -2.43
N PHE A 74 5.33 -3.56 -3.34
CA PHE A 74 4.86 -4.92 -3.07
C PHE A 74 5.41 -5.45 -1.74
N VAL A 75 6.75 -5.37 -1.58
CA VAL A 75 7.42 -5.88 -0.38
C VAL A 75 6.99 -5.09 0.85
N ILE A 76 7.02 -3.76 0.81
CA ILE A 76 6.73 -2.92 1.98
C ILE A 76 5.26 -3.03 2.37
N HIS A 77 4.35 -2.93 1.41
CA HIS A 77 2.91 -3.01 1.61
C HIS A 77 2.52 -4.35 2.25
N TYR A 78 3.03 -5.45 1.70
CA TYR A 78 2.81 -6.78 2.28
C TYR A 78 3.22 -6.86 3.76
N HIS A 79 4.36 -6.27 4.14
CA HIS A 79 4.83 -6.31 5.53
C HIS A 79 4.04 -5.39 6.46
N ILE A 80 3.57 -4.23 5.99
CA ILE A 80 2.70 -3.34 6.76
C ILE A 80 1.40 -4.06 7.09
N ASP A 81 0.74 -4.60 6.06
CA ASP A 81 -0.55 -5.29 6.18
C ASP A 81 -0.43 -6.54 7.05
N TRP A 82 0.61 -7.35 6.80
CA TRP A 82 0.90 -8.52 7.61
C TRP A 82 1.10 -8.14 9.08
N PHE A 83 1.91 -7.11 9.37
CA PHE A 83 2.21 -6.72 10.73
C PHE A 83 0.96 -6.18 11.45
N LYS A 84 0.14 -5.37 10.77
CA LYS A 84 -1.11 -4.85 11.34
C LYS A 84 -2.06 -5.98 11.69
N ASP A 85 -2.37 -6.87 10.76
CA ASP A 85 -3.36 -7.94 11.01
C ASP A 85 -2.83 -9.02 11.95
N TRP A 86 -1.51 -9.29 11.93
CA TRP A 86 -0.87 -10.12 12.95
C TRP A 86 -1.01 -9.49 14.34
N SER A 87 -0.81 -8.18 14.47
CA SER A 87 -0.94 -7.45 15.73
C SER A 87 -2.37 -7.42 16.23
N VAL A 88 -3.35 -7.21 15.33
CA VAL A 88 -4.78 -7.27 15.66
C VAL A 88 -5.14 -8.64 16.25
N LYS A 89 -4.72 -9.73 15.60
CA LYS A 89 -4.95 -11.11 16.07
C LYS A 89 -4.25 -11.37 17.41
N ARG A 90 -2.98 -10.98 17.55
CA ARG A 90 -2.18 -11.25 18.76
C ARG A 90 -2.65 -10.46 19.98
N LEU A 91 -3.14 -9.24 19.77
CA LEU A 91 -3.63 -8.38 20.84
C LEU A 91 -5.12 -8.55 21.10
N ASP A 92 -5.83 -9.41 20.37
CA ASP A 92 -7.30 -9.53 20.40
C ASP A 92 -7.96 -8.14 20.29
N ALA A 93 -7.53 -7.38 19.28
CA ALA A 93 -7.97 -5.99 19.08
C ALA A 93 -9.35 -5.95 18.43
N ASP A 94 -10.38 -5.81 19.26
CA ASP A 94 -11.77 -5.68 18.80
C ASP A 94 -12.07 -4.26 18.28
N PRO A 95 -12.85 -4.08 17.18
CA PRO A 95 -13.21 -2.77 16.65
C PRO A 95 -13.91 -1.81 17.62
N ARG A 96 -14.50 -2.31 18.72
CA ARG A 96 -15.08 -1.50 19.81
C ARG A 96 -14.03 -0.95 20.78
N GLN A 97 -12.76 -1.30 20.61
CA GLN A 97 -11.66 -0.95 21.50
C GLN A 97 -10.67 0.02 20.82
N TRP A 98 -10.12 0.95 21.59
CA TRP A 98 -9.21 1.99 21.07
C TRP A 98 -7.96 1.42 20.38
N LYS A 99 -7.43 0.27 20.84
CA LYS A 99 -6.23 -0.36 20.28
C LYS A 99 -6.42 -0.79 18.81
N PHE A 100 -7.63 -1.19 18.42
CA PHE A 100 -7.93 -1.51 17.02
C PHE A 100 -7.78 -0.27 16.14
N TRP A 101 -8.32 0.86 16.61
CA TRP A 101 -8.24 2.14 15.90
C TRP A 101 -6.82 2.70 15.85
N VAL A 102 -6.01 2.47 16.88
CA VAL A 102 -4.59 2.83 16.84
C VAL A 102 -3.84 2.00 15.81
N LEU A 103 -4.03 0.67 15.78
CA LEU A 103 -3.39 -0.18 14.77
C LEU A 103 -3.84 0.21 13.35
N THR A 104 -5.13 0.45 13.15
CA THR A 104 -5.67 0.92 11.88
C THR A 104 -5.09 2.29 11.49
N GLY A 105 -5.03 3.24 12.42
CA GLY A 105 -4.47 4.57 12.14
C GLY A 105 -2.99 4.53 11.77
N VAL A 106 -2.20 3.71 12.47
CA VAL A 106 -0.77 3.50 12.18
C VAL A 106 -0.58 2.87 10.80
N ASP A 107 -1.42 1.90 10.45
CA ASP A 107 -1.45 1.24 9.15
C ASP A 107 -1.74 2.24 8.01
N GLN A 108 -2.80 3.03 8.14
CA GLN A 108 -3.13 4.06 7.15
C GLN A 108 -2.01 5.11 7.02
N TYR A 109 -1.41 5.53 8.15
CA TYR A 109 -0.29 6.46 8.13
C TYR A 109 0.94 5.85 7.43
N ALA A 110 1.29 4.60 7.72
CA ALA A 110 2.44 3.93 7.12
C ALA A 110 2.30 3.88 5.58
N HIS A 111 1.11 3.56 5.08
CA HIS A 111 0.82 3.59 3.64
C HIS A 111 0.93 5.00 3.03
N GLN A 112 0.49 6.05 3.72
CA GLN A 112 0.72 7.42 3.22
C GLN A 112 2.21 7.78 3.19
N VAL A 113 3.00 7.31 4.15
CA VAL A 113 4.45 7.51 4.15
C VAL A 113 5.12 6.78 2.98
N THR A 114 4.65 5.58 2.59
CA THR A 114 5.20 4.92 1.39
C THR A 114 4.93 5.71 0.12
N TYR A 115 3.81 6.44 0.03
CA TYR A 115 3.52 7.31 -1.12
C TYR A 115 4.45 8.51 -1.19
N LEU A 116 4.84 9.08 -0.04
CA LEU A 116 5.92 10.07 -0.01
C LEU A 116 7.23 9.47 -0.52
N GLY A 117 7.57 8.25 -0.09
CA GLY A 117 8.75 7.51 -0.57
C GLY A 117 8.71 7.22 -2.07
N ILE A 118 7.55 6.83 -2.61
CA ILE A 118 7.32 6.60 -4.04
C ILE A 118 7.57 7.88 -4.84
N LEU A 119 7.02 9.02 -4.40
CA LEU A 119 7.21 10.30 -5.07
C LEU A 119 8.67 10.76 -5.03
N VAL A 120 9.34 10.62 -3.89
CA VAL A 120 10.78 10.91 -3.76
C VAL A 120 11.59 9.99 -4.67
N GLY A 121 11.32 8.69 -4.67
CA GLY A 121 11.98 7.73 -5.55
C GLY A 121 11.77 8.06 -7.03
N ALA A 122 10.54 8.39 -7.43
CA ALA A 122 10.22 8.80 -8.80
C ALA A 122 10.94 10.08 -9.22
N LEU A 123 11.23 11.00 -8.29
CA LEU A 123 11.98 12.23 -8.59
C LEU A 123 13.50 12.00 -8.64
N LEU A 124 14.05 11.16 -7.77
CA LEU A 124 15.49 10.92 -7.66
C LEU A 124 16.01 9.90 -8.68
N LEU A 125 15.16 8.98 -9.13
CA LEU A 125 15.47 7.92 -10.09
C LEU A 125 14.84 8.19 -11.47
N ALA A 126 14.37 9.41 -11.73
CA ALA A 126 13.72 9.81 -12.98
C ALA A 126 14.63 9.64 -14.20
#